data_AF-A0A835LHM6-F1
#
_entry.id   AF-A0A835LHM6-F1
#
_cell.length_a   1.000
_cell.length_b   1.000
_cell.length_c   1.000
_cell.angle_alpha   90.00
_cell.angle_beta   90.00
_cell.angle_gamma   90.00
#
_symmetry.space_group_name_H-M   'P 1'
#
loop_
_entity.id
_entity.type
_entity.pdbx_description
1 polymer ?
#
loop_
_entity_poly.entity_id
_entity_poly.type
_entity_poly.pdbx_seq_one_letter_code
_entity_poly.pdbx_strand_id
1 'polypeptide(L)'
;FFYLVRVGHPINYYLQFVTRFYIHFTAEQVVYMAIVGSFPFNSFLSGVLSCVGTAVLAVCLRIQVNKENKEFKDLPPERAFADFVLCNMVLHLVIMNFLG
;
A
#
# COMPACT_ATOMS: atom_id res chain seq x y z
N PHE A 1 -2.66 18.41 -3.02
CA PHE A 1 -1.83 17.21 -2.72
C PHE A 1 -0.58 17.56 -1.92
N PHE A 2 0.31 18.43 -2.40
CA PHE A 2 1.50 18.91 -1.64
C PHE A 2 1.17 19.54 -0.27
N TYR A 3 0.05 20.27 -0.17
CA TYR A 3 -0.38 20.84 1.12
C TYR A 3 -0.77 19.76 2.15
N LEU A 4 -1.34 18.63 1.71
CA LEU A 4 -1.70 17.52 2.61
C LEU A 4 -0.47 16.79 3.15
N VAL A 5 0.59 16.68 2.34
CA VAL A 5 1.87 16.08 2.72
C VAL A 5 2.59 16.93 3.80
N ARG A 6 2.46 18.27 3.74
CA ARG A 6 3.05 19.19 4.74
C ARG A 6 2.32 19.19 6.09
N VAL A 7 1.01 18.93 6.13
CA VAL A 7 0.19 19.09 7.35
C VAL A 7 0.29 17.88 8.30
N GLY A 8 0.71 16.69 7.83
CA GLY A 8 1.16 15.55 8.66
C GLY A 8 0.11 14.85 9.53
N HIS A 9 -0.76 15.58 10.23
CA HIS A 9 -1.84 15.05 11.06
C HIS A 9 -2.99 14.41 10.24
N PRO A 10 -3.62 15.09 9.27
CA PRO A 10 -4.76 14.51 8.53
C PRO A 10 -4.34 13.36 7.61
N ILE A 11 -3.10 13.38 7.11
CA ILE A 11 -2.58 12.33 6.20
C ILE A 11 -2.33 11.01 6.92
N ASN A 12 -1.99 11.03 8.22
CA ASN A 12 -1.76 9.83 9.01
C ASN A 12 -3.07 9.05 9.23
N TYR A 13 -4.18 9.74 9.52
CA TYR A 13 -5.50 9.12 9.62
C TYR A 13 -5.96 8.54 8.28
N TYR A 14 -5.71 9.26 7.19
CA TYR A 14 -6.04 8.79 5.84
C TYR A 14 -5.25 7.52 5.48
N LEU A 15 -3.94 7.51 5.71
CA LEU A 15 -3.09 6.34 5.47
C LEU A 15 -3.53 5.15 6.32
N GLN A 16 -3.82 5.34 7.61
CA GLN A 16 -4.36 4.28 8.47
C GLN A 16 -5.69 3.72 7.95
N PHE A 17 -6.60 4.59 7.51
CA PHE A 17 -7.86 4.16 6.93
C PHE A 17 -7.64 3.31 5.67
N VAL A 18 -6.79 3.80 4.76
CA VAL A 18 -6.45 3.10 3.51
C VAL A 18 -5.79 1.75 3.79
N THR A 19 -4.81 1.66 4.70
CA THR A 19 -4.16 0.40 5.06
C THR A 19 -5.16 -0.60 5.67
N ARG A 20 -6.05 -0.14 6.56
CA ARG A 20 -7.09 -0.99 7.15
C ARG A 20 -8.07 -1.52 6.10
N PHE A 21 -8.42 -0.68 5.12
CA PHE A 21 -9.27 -1.07 4.01
C PHE A 21 -8.63 -2.19 3.18
N TYR A 22 -7.36 -2.04 2.78
CA TYR A 22 -6.65 -3.08 2.01
C TYR A 22 -6.48 -4.41 2.77
N ILE A 23 -6.23 -4.36 4.09
CA ILE A 23 -6.14 -5.57 4.92
C ILE A 23 -7.48 -6.30 4.94
N HIS A 24 -8.59 -5.57 5.05
CA HIS A 24 -9.93 -6.17 5.05
C HIS A 24 -10.24 -6.87 3.72
N PHE A 25 -9.98 -6.21 2.59
CA PHE A 25 -10.15 -6.81 1.25
C PHE A 25 -9.25 -8.04 1.04
N THR A 26 -8.02 -8.01 1.56
CA THR A 26 -7.13 -9.18 1.49
C THR A 26 -7.72 -10.37 2.25
N ALA A 27 -8.28 -10.13 3.43
CA ALA A 27 -8.91 -11.18 4.23
C ALA A 27 -10.11 -11.78 3.50
N GLU A 28 -10.96 -10.96 2.88
CA GLU A 28 -12.10 -11.43 2.09
C GLU A 28 -11.66 -12.28 0.89
N GLN A 29 -10.60 -11.89 0.18
CA GLN A 29 -10.04 -12.69 -0.91
C GLN A 29 -9.57 -14.06 -0.41
N VAL A 30 -8.84 -14.10 0.71
CA VAL A 30 -8.34 -15.35 1.29
C VAL A 30 -9.50 -16.26 1.74
N VAL A 31 -10.54 -15.67 2.34
CA VAL A 31 -11.76 -16.40 2.73
C VAL A 31 -12.49 -16.94 1.50
N TYR A 32 -12.60 -16.17 0.42
CA TYR A 32 -13.19 -16.61 -0.83
C TYR A 32 -12.43 -17.81 -1.42
N MET A 33 -11.10 -17.75 -1.48
CA MET A 33 -10.27 -18.87 -1.93
C MET A 33 -10.46 -20.11 -1.06
N ALA A 34 -10.57 -19.94 0.26
CA ALA A 34 -10.75 -21.06 1.18
C ALA A 34 -12.10 -21.80 0.97
N ILE A 35 -13.14 -21.09 0.51
CA ILE A 35 -14.48 -21.66 0.31
C ILE A 35 -14.67 -22.17 -1.13
N VAL A 36 -14.29 -21.37 -2.13
CA VAL A 36 -14.57 -21.64 -3.55
C VAL A 36 -13.45 -22.44 -4.23
N GLY A 37 -12.25 -22.43 -3.64
CA GLY A 37 -11.07 -23.08 -4.17
C GLY A 37 -10.13 -22.12 -4.91
N SER A 38 -8.98 -22.66 -5.31
CA SER A 38 -7.81 -21.87 -5.69
C SER A 38 -7.65 -21.66 -7.20
N PHE A 39 -8.67 -21.95 -8.02
CA PHE A 39 -8.55 -21.88 -9.48
C PHE A 39 -9.28 -20.63 -10.04
N PRO A 40 -8.61 -19.73 -10.78
CA PRO A 40 -7.18 -19.68 -11.11
C PRO A 40 -6.29 -19.10 -9.99
N PHE A 41 -5.21 -19.81 -9.64
CA PHE A 41 -4.36 -19.45 -8.48
C PHE A 41 -3.53 -18.19 -8.72
N ASN A 42 -3.08 -17.98 -9.96
CA ASN A 42 -2.28 -16.83 -10.36
C ASN A 42 -3.05 -15.52 -10.18
N SER A 43 -4.30 -15.47 -10.67
CA SER A 43 -5.14 -14.29 -10.50
C SER A 43 -5.46 -14.00 -9.04
N PHE A 44 -5.69 -15.03 -8.21
CA PHE A 44 -5.86 -14.87 -6.76
C PHE A 44 -4.59 -14.31 -6.09
N LEU A 45 -3.43 -14.92 -6.38
CA LEU A 45 -2.15 -14.49 -5.85
C LEU A 45 -1.86 -13.03 -6.24
N SER A 46 -2.16 -12.65 -7.49
CA SER A 46 -2.00 -11.28 -7.98
C SER A 46 -2.86 -10.28 -7.20
N GLY A 47 -4.11 -10.64 -6.88
CA GLY A 47 -5.03 -9.81 -6.09
C GLY A 47 -4.54 -9.60 -4.65
N VAL A 48 -4.10 -10.68 -4.00
CA VAL A 48 -3.55 -10.64 -2.64
C VAL A 48 -2.26 -9.83 -2.61
N LEU A 49 -1.35 -10.03 -3.57
CA LEU A 49 -0.11 -9.29 -3.67
C LEU A 49 -0.34 -7.78 -3.91
N SER A 50 -1.36 -7.40 -4.69
CA SER A 50 -1.71 -5.99 -4.90
C SER A 50 -2.15 -5.32 -3.61
N CYS A 51 -3.04 -5.97 -2.87
CA CYS A 51 -3.58 -5.41 -1.64
C CYS A 51 -2.51 -5.35 -0.54
N VAL A 52 -1.73 -6.42 -0.36
CA VAL A 52 -0.65 -6.48 0.63
C VAL A 52 0.48 -5.52 0.28
N GLY A 53 0.95 -5.51 -0.98
CA GLY A 53 2.05 -4.65 -1.39
C GLY A 53 1.68 -3.16 -1.27
N THR A 54 0.46 -2.77 -1.65
CA THR A 54 -0.01 -1.39 -1.48
C THR A 54 -0.14 -1.02 0.00
N ALA A 55 -0.61 -1.93 0.85
CA ALA A 55 -0.67 -1.71 2.30
C ALA A 55 0.70 -1.49 2.93
N VAL A 56 1.71 -2.30 2.56
CA VAL A 56 3.10 -2.14 3.02
C VAL A 56 3.68 -0.80 2.57
N LEU A 57 3.52 -0.44 1.29
CA LEU A 57 3.99 0.85 0.78
C LEU A 57 3.32 2.04 1.49
N ALA A 58 2.04 1.94 1.82
CA ALA A 58 1.33 2.98 2.59
C ALA A 58 1.87 3.12 4.03
N VAL A 59 2.25 2.00 4.67
CA VAL A 59 2.91 2.03 5.99
C VAL A 59 4.31 2.64 5.89
N CYS A 60 5.08 2.31 4.85
CA CYS A 60 6.40 2.92 4.61
C CYS A 60 6.28 4.43 4.42
N LEU A 61 5.29 4.89 3.64
CA LEU A 61 5.02 6.32 3.47
C LEU A 61 4.65 6.97 4.81
N ARG A 62 3.79 6.33 5.62
CA ARG A 62 3.40 6.82 6.96
C ARG A 62 4.60 7.04 7.87
N ILE A 63 5.55 6.12 7.90
CA ILE A 63 6.77 6.21 8.72
C ILE A 63 7.63 7.40 8.28
N GLN A 64 7.75 7.63 6.97
CA GLN A 64 8.57 8.71 6.38
C GLN A 64 7.92 10.09 6.51
N VAL A 65 6.59 10.20 6.43
CA VAL A 65 5.88 11.49 6.59
C VAL A 65 5.62 11.85 8.06
N ASN A 66 5.86 10.93 9.00
CA ASN A 66 5.69 11.21 10.42
C ASN A 66 6.86 12.04 10.97
N LYS A 67 6.61 13.32 11.26
CA LYS A 67 7.60 14.27 11.78
C LYS A 67 8.13 13.94 13.17
N GLU A 68 7.44 13.06 13.91
CA GLU A 68 7.90 12.57 15.22
C GLU A 68 9.09 11.60 15.09
N ASN A 69 9.25 10.94 13.93
CA ASN A 69 10.42 10.11 13.66
C ASN A 69 11.63 10.98 13.37
N LYS A 70 12.58 11.00 14.32
CA LYS A 70 13.81 11.81 14.21
C LYS A 70 14.78 11.28 13.14
N GLU A 71 14.69 10.00 12.77
CA GLU A 71 15.54 9.37 11.75
C GLU A 71 15.29 9.85 10.32
N PHE A 72 14.11 10.40 10.01
CA PHE A 72 13.73 10.79 8.65
C PHE A 72 13.56 12.30 8.46
N LYS A 73 14.05 13.12 9.40
CA LYS A 73 13.90 14.59 9.36
C LYS A 73 14.60 15.24 8.16
N ASP A 74 15.63 14.61 7.62
CA ASP A 74 16.38 15.09 6.47
C ASP A 74 15.78 14.66 5.13
N LEU A 75 14.79 13.75 5.13
CA LEU A 75 14.10 13.35 3.90
C LEU A 75 12.93 14.30 3.60
N PRO A 76 12.94 14.98 2.44
CA PRO A 76 11.80 15.79 2.03
C PRO A 76 10.60 14.87 1.77
N PRO A 77 9.41 15.19 2.31
CA PRO A 77 8.24 14.34 2.20
C PRO A 77 7.72 14.27 0.76
N GLU A 78 8.11 15.20 -0.12
CA GLU A 78 7.90 15.10 -1.56
C GLU A 78 8.61 13.87 -2.17
N ARG A 79 9.83 13.56 -1.70
CA ARG A 79 10.62 12.42 -2.18
C ARG A 79 10.01 11.10 -1.73
N ALA A 80 9.62 11.00 -0.46
CA ALA A 80 8.95 9.82 0.08
C ALA A 80 7.66 9.48 -0.70
N PHE A 81 6.92 10.52 -1.12
CA PHE A 81 5.74 10.33 -1.96
C PHE A 81 6.09 9.89 -3.39
N ALA A 82 7.13 10.46 -3.99
CA ALA A 82 7.60 10.03 -5.31
C ALA A 82 8.03 8.55 -5.30
N ASP A 83 8.79 8.13 -4.27
CA ASP A 83 9.20 6.75 -4.07
C ASP A 83 7.98 5.83 -3.89
N PHE A 84 6.97 6.26 -3.12
CA PHE A 84 5.71 5.52 -2.99
C PHE A 84 5.02 5.31 -4.35
N VAL A 85 4.88 6.35 -5.17
CA VAL A 85 4.19 6.25 -6.47
C VAL A 85 4.97 5.36 -7.43
N LEU A 86 6.29 5.50 -7.50
CA LEU A 86 7.14 4.67 -8.36
C LEU A 86 7.10 3.20 -7.95
N CYS A 87 7.27 2.91 -6.66
CA CYS A 87 7.19 1.54 -6.15
C CYS A 87 5.80 0.93 -6.38
N ASN A 88 4.74 1.71 -6.20
CA ASN A 88 3.37 1.23 -6.39
C ASN A 88 3.07 0.95 -7.87
N MET A 89 3.58 1.78 -8.78
CA MET A 89 3.50 1.53 -10.22
C MET A 89 4.22 0.25 -10.63
N VAL A 90 5.47 0.07 -10.19
CA VAL A 90 6.26 -1.14 -10.48
C VAL A 90 5.58 -2.39 -9.91
N LEU A 91 5.07 -2.30 -8.67
CA LEU A 91 4.32 -3.37 -8.03
C LEU A 91 3.12 -3.80 -8.89
N HIS A 92 2.30 -2.86 -9.34
CA HIS A 92 1.13 -3.16 -10.16
C HIS A 92 1.50 -3.71 -11.55
N LEU A 93 2.60 -3.26 -12.14
CA LEU A 93 3.11 -3.82 -13.41
C LEU A 93 3.50 -5.30 -13.26
N VAL A 94 4.20 -5.66 -12.18
CA VAL A 94 4.58 -7.06 -11.89
C VAL A 94 3.33 -7.91 -11.63
N ILE A 95 2.36 -7.38 -10.89
CA ILE A 95 1.13 -8.09 -10.57
C ILE A 95 0.28 -8.35 -11.81
N MET A 96 0.19 -7.39 -12.73
CA MET A 96 -0.54 -7.60 -13.99
C MET A 96 0.07 -8.71 -14.85
N ASN A 97 1.39 -8.93 -14.75
CA ASN A 97 2.05 -10.06 -15.41
C ASN A 97 1.63 -11.41 -14.82
N PHE A 98 1.27 -11.44 -13.52
CA PHE A 98 0.81 -12.62 -12.78
C PHE A 98 -0.71 -12.87 -12.87
N LEU A 99 -1.48 -12.05 -13.57
CA LEU A 99 -2.93 -12.27 -13.72
C LEU A 99 -3.29 -13.46 -14.62
N GLY A 100 -2.36 -13.89 -15.48
CA GLY A 100 -2.50 -14.95 -16.48
C GLY A 100 -2.31 -16.36 -15.94
#